data_AF-A0A1Q7V0H0-F1
#
_entry.id   AF-A0A1Q7V0H0-F1
#
_cell.length_a   1.000
_cell.length_b   1.000
_cell.length_c   1.000
_cell.angle_alpha   90.00
_cell.angle_beta   90.00
_cell.angle_gamma   90.00
#
_symmetry.space_group_name_H-M   'P 1'
#
loop_
_entity.id
_entity.type
_entity.pdbx_description
1 polymer ?
#
loop_
_entity_poly.entity_id
_entity_poly.type
_entity_poly.pdbx_seq_one_letter_code
_entity_poly.pdbx_strand_id
1 'polypeptide(L)'
;MRSPRHLFSILAILITSAAWAVDKKPLPPAPAKSLAQPVTNEFIQKQFGENCTVLPGLRQFIGDFDGDGIDDLVVAAKCKNPMADRDELDYVVADPFDTFMGFGDVKVTSSFASDVPERRGIAMLIIHGADKDAWQAEKPKAKFLLINLPFKTLTVKKYSLKKKAVLGIYMEEQGAGESNSSVIYWDGKKYRYVQLGSTME
;
A
#
# COMPACT_ATOMS: atom_id res chain seq x y z
N MET A 1 -63.84 -59.23 -14.01
CA MET A 1 -63.39 -57.97 -13.37
C MET A 1 -62.10 -58.22 -12.58
N ARG A 2 -60.95 -57.82 -13.10
CA ARG A 2 -59.76 -57.39 -12.34
C ARG A 2 -58.76 -56.77 -13.32
N SER A 3 -58.50 -55.48 -13.11
CA SER A 3 -57.68 -54.58 -13.92
C SER A 3 -56.18 -54.73 -13.60
N PRO A 4 -55.27 -54.43 -14.54
CA PRO A 4 -53.83 -54.42 -14.30
C PRO A 4 -53.39 -53.07 -13.68
N ARG A 5 -52.57 -53.12 -12.64
CA ARG A 5 -51.88 -51.94 -12.10
C ARG A 5 -50.52 -51.80 -12.77
N HIS A 6 -50.41 -50.82 -13.67
CA HIS A 6 -49.13 -50.36 -14.21
C HIS A 6 -48.40 -49.52 -13.14
N LEU A 7 -47.20 -49.93 -12.77
CA LEU A 7 -46.26 -49.14 -11.96
C LEU A 7 -45.46 -48.24 -12.91
N PHE A 8 -45.72 -46.94 -12.91
CA PHE A 8 -44.86 -45.95 -13.57
C PHE A 8 -43.78 -45.51 -12.57
N SER A 9 -42.53 -45.95 -12.78
CA SER A 9 -41.36 -45.38 -12.10
C SER A 9 -40.82 -44.23 -12.95
N ILE A 10 -40.97 -43.01 -12.46
CA ILE A 10 -40.36 -41.80 -13.04
C ILE A 10 -38.93 -41.70 -12.50
N LEU A 11 -37.94 -41.87 -13.38
CA LEU A 11 -36.53 -41.65 -13.09
C LEU A 11 -36.20 -40.17 -13.33
N ALA A 12 -35.96 -39.41 -12.27
CA ALA A 12 -35.48 -38.04 -12.35
C ALA A 12 -33.96 -38.02 -12.57
N ILE A 13 -33.51 -37.55 -13.74
CA ILE A 13 -32.09 -37.34 -14.05
C ILE A 13 -31.70 -35.94 -13.55
N LEU A 14 -30.95 -35.88 -12.46
CA LEU A 14 -30.28 -34.67 -11.97
C LEU A 14 -29.00 -34.44 -12.80
N ILE A 15 -29.02 -33.42 -13.66
CA ILE A 15 -27.83 -32.95 -14.36
C ILE A 15 -27.11 -31.97 -13.42
N THR A 16 -26.05 -32.42 -12.77
CA THR A 16 -25.15 -31.54 -12.01
C THR A 16 -24.15 -30.91 -12.98
N SER A 17 -24.39 -29.65 -13.34
CA SER A 17 -23.42 -28.83 -14.07
C SER A 17 -22.25 -28.50 -13.13
N ALA A 18 -21.16 -29.26 -13.21
CA ALA A 18 -19.91 -28.88 -12.58
C ALA A 18 -19.31 -27.69 -13.34
N ALA A 19 -19.55 -26.47 -12.85
CA ALA A 19 -18.84 -25.30 -13.32
C ALA A 19 -17.38 -25.41 -12.88
N TRP A 20 -16.48 -25.68 -13.82
CA TRP A 20 -15.05 -25.54 -13.57
C TRP A 20 -14.74 -24.06 -13.37
N ALA A 21 -14.53 -23.66 -12.11
CA ALA A 21 -13.88 -22.40 -11.80
C ALA A 21 -12.46 -22.48 -12.35
N VAL A 22 -12.20 -21.78 -13.45
CA VAL A 22 -10.83 -21.54 -13.91
C VAL A 22 -10.16 -20.70 -12.83
N ASP A 23 -9.22 -21.29 -12.10
CA ASP A 23 -8.33 -20.58 -11.19
C ASP A 23 -7.59 -19.49 -11.99
N LYS A 24 -8.12 -18.27 -12.00
CA LYS A 24 -7.43 -17.11 -12.55
C LYS A 24 -6.24 -16.85 -11.65
N LYS A 25 -5.07 -17.34 -12.06
CA LYS A 25 -3.79 -16.99 -11.45
C LYS A 25 -3.74 -15.45 -11.36
N PRO A 26 -3.49 -14.86 -10.17
CA PRO A 26 -3.48 -13.42 -10.01
C PRO A 26 -2.55 -12.78 -11.04
N LEU A 27 -3.06 -11.79 -11.79
CA LEU A 27 -2.23 -11.08 -12.75
C LEU A 27 -1.09 -10.38 -12.00
N PRO A 28 0.12 -10.30 -12.57
CA PRO A 28 1.16 -9.45 -12.03
C PRO A 28 0.67 -7.98 -11.96
N PRO A 29 1.08 -7.21 -10.95
CA PRO A 29 0.72 -5.80 -10.87
C PRO A 29 1.30 -5.03 -12.04
N ALA A 30 0.53 -4.06 -12.54
CA ALA A 30 0.99 -3.14 -13.58
C ALA A 30 2.12 -2.24 -13.04
N PRO A 31 3.08 -1.79 -13.88
CA PRO A 31 4.10 -0.84 -13.45
C PRO A 31 3.49 0.48 -12.97
N ALA A 32 4.09 1.07 -11.92
CA ALA A 32 3.68 2.39 -11.45
C ALA A 32 4.05 3.50 -12.44
N LYS A 33 3.16 4.49 -12.54
CA LYS A 33 3.24 5.63 -13.44
C LYS A 33 3.78 6.85 -12.70
N SER A 34 4.44 7.75 -13.43
CA SER A 34 4.67 9.11 -12.92
C SER A 34 3.41 9.94 -13.11
N LEU A 35 3.14 10.86 -12.19
CA LEU A 35 2.15 11.90 -12.37
C LEU A 35 2.55 12.88 -13.49
N ALA A 36 1.59 13.28 -14.32
CA ALA A 36 1.76 14.33 -15.34
C ALA A 36 1.78 15.74 -14.72
N GLN A 37 1.03 15.93 -13.62
CA GLN A 37 1.09 17.11 -12.77
C GLN A 37 1.30 16.65 -11.33
N PRO A 38 2.28 17.24 -10.61
CA PRO A 38 2.53 16.85 -9.22
C PRO A 38 1.31 17.17 -8.36
N VAL A 39 1.04 16.30 -7.38
CA VAL A 39 0.08 16.58 -6.31
C VAL A 39 0.50 17.83 -5.55
N THR A 40 -0.48 18.67 -5.19
CA THR A 40 -0.26 19.95 -4.53
C THR A 40 -0.36 19.84 -3.01
N ASN A 41 0.11 20.88 -2.30
CA ASN A 41 -0.05 20.96 -0.84
C ASN A 41 -1.53 20.99 -0.44
N GLU A 42 -2.38 21.70 -1.18
CA GLU A 42 -3.81 21.80 -0.87
C GLU A 42 -4.48 20.43 -0.89
N PHE A 43 -4.12 19.57 -1.86
CA PHE A 43 -4.62 18.20 -1.90
C PHE A 43 -4.12 17.37 -0.71
N ILE A 44 -2.81 17.41 -0.41
CA ILE A 44 -2.25 16.66 0.72
C ILE A 44 -2.84 17.12 2.04
N GLN A 45 -3.00 18.42 2.24
CA GLN A 45 -3.55 18.99 3.47
C GLN A 45 -5.02 18.65 3.66
N LYS A 46 -5.81 18.59 2.58
CA LYS A 46 -7.18 18.08 2.62
C LYS A 46 -7.23 16.61 3.09
N GLN A 47 -6.24 15.80 2.74
CA GLN A 47 -6.23 14.36 3.04
C GLN A 47 -5.57 13.99 4.36
N PHE A 48 -4.55 14.73 4.79
CA PHE A 48 -3.70 14.40 5.94
C PHE A 48 -3.55 15.52 6.98
N GLY A 49 -4.12 16.69 6.73
CA GLY A 49 -4.13 17.83 7.64
C GLY A 49 -3.10 18.90 7.27
N GLU A 50 -3.30 20.11 7.78
CA GLU A 50 -2.47 21.30 7.48
C GLU A 50 -0.99 21.13 7.91
N ASN A 51 -0.73 20.17 8.80
CA ASN A 51 0.59 19.84 9.31
C ASN A 51 1.47 19.10 8.29
N CYS A 52 0.93 18.67 7.15
CA CYS A 52 1.62 17.95 6.09
C CYS A 52 1.80 18.80 4.83
N THR A 53 3.02 18.82 4.29
CA THR A 53 3.34 19.46 3.01
C THR A 53 4.13 18.52 2.10
N VAL A 54 3.92 18.61 0.80
CA VAL A 54 4.66 17.81 -0.19
C VAL A 54 6.15 18.11 -0.07
N LEU A 55 6.98 17.06 -0.03
CA LEU A 55 8.42 17.19 -0.03
C LEU A 55 8.89 17.35 -1.49
N PRO A 56 9.41 18.53 -1.90
CA PRO A 56 9.80 18.77 -3.28
C PRO A 56 11.02 17.93 -3.69
N GLY A 57 11.15 17.66 -4.99
CA GLY A 57 12.30 16.99 -5.58
C GLY A 57 12.25 15.46 -5.57
N LEU A 58 11.31 14.84 -4.84
CA LEU A 58 11.06 13.40 -4.92
C LEU A 58 9.93 13.08 -5.89
N ARG A 59 10.11 11.99 -6.63
CA ARG A 59 9.10 11.49 -7.55
C ARG A 59 7.89 10.96 -6.78
N GLN A 60 6.71 11.27 -7.31
CA GLN A 60 5.42 10.77 -6.83
C GLN A 60 4.97 9.63 -7.77
N PHE A 61 4.24 8.66 -7.22
CA PHE A 61 3.89 7.44 -7.95
C PHE A 61 2.40 7.17 -7.90
N ILE A 62 1.85 6.75 -9.05
CA ILE A 62 0.53 6.16 -9.15
C ILE A 62 0.66 4.69 -9.50
N GLY A 63 -0.07 3.82 -8.82
CA GLY A 63 -0.20 2.41 -9.17
C GLY A 63 -1.04 1.65 -8.16
N ASP A 64 -1.39 0.41 -8.47
CA ASP A 64 -2.16 -0.47 -7.58
C ASP A 64 -1.26 -1.05 -6.48
N PHE A 65 -1.12 -0.33 -5.37
CA PHE A 65 -0.22 -0.70 -4.26
C PHE A 65 -0.83 -1.73 -3.33
N ASP A 66 -2.16 -1.85 -3.28
CA ASP A 66 -2.83 -2.82 -2.42
C ASP A 66 -3.40 -4.05 -3.16
N GLY A 67 -3.43 -4.00 -4.49
CA GLY A 67 -3.72 -5.14 -5.36
C GLY A 67 -5.20 -5.32 -5.68
N ASP A 68 -6.01 -4.26 -5.61
CA ASP A 68 -7.44 -4.30 -5.91
C ASP A 68 -7.79 -3.87 -7.34
N GLY A 69 -6.78 -3.42 -8.12
CA GLY A 69 -6.94 -2.97 -9.49
C GLY A 69 -7.28 -1.48 -9.64
N ILE A 70 -7.34 -0.72 -8.54
CA ILE A 70 -7.56 0.73 -8.54
C ILE A 70 -6.21 1.45 -8.34
N ASP A 71 -6.02 2.55 -9.07
CA ASP A 71 -4.79 3.34 -8.99
C ASP A 71 -4.73 4.08 -7.62
N ASP A 72 -3.70 3.77 -6.83
CA ASP A 72 -3.37 4.42 -5.56
C ASP A 72 -2.30 5.50 -5.76
N LEU A 73 -2.00 6.30 -4.72
CA LEU A 73 -1.00 7.37 -4.75
C LEU A 73 0.06 7.18 -3.66
N VAL A 74 1.35 7.36 -4.00
CA VAL A 74 2.48 7.48 -3.06
C VAL A 74 3.16 8.83 -3.23
N VAL A 75 3.31 9.58 -2.12
CA VAL A 75 3.95 10.90 -2.07
C VAL A 75 4.84 11.01 -0.84
N ALA A 76 6.05 11.55 -0.99
CA ALA A 76 6.87 11.96 0.15
C ALA A 76 6.42 13.34 0.66
N ALA A 77 6.33 13.50 1.97
CA ALA A 77 5.86 14.71 2.62
C ALA A 77 6.67 15.04 3.87
N LYS A 78 6.53 16.26 4.36
CA LYS A 78 6.95 16.68 5.70
C LYS A 78 5.71 16.91 6.56
N CYS A 79 5.53 16.10 7.59
CA CYS A 79 4.42 16.12 8.53
C CYS A 79 4.94 16.38 9.96
N LYS A 80 4.57 17.51 10.57
CA LYS A 80 5.12 17.92 11.88
C LYS A 80 4.57 17.14 13.07
N ASN A 81 3.28 16.80 13.03
CA ASN A 81 2.61 16.05 14.09
C ASN A 81 1.73 14.97 13.45
N PRO A 82 2.32 13.81 13.09
CA PRO A 82 1.61 12.79 12.32
C PRO A 82 0.43 12.17 13.09
N MET A 83 0.35 12.35 14.41
CA MET A 83 -0.70 11.76 15.23
C MET A 83 -1.90 12.69 15.47
N ALA A 84 -1.79 13.99 15.17
CA ALA A 84 -2.80 14.99 15.52
C ALA A 84 -4.14 14.76 14.84
N ASP A 85 -4.12 14.60 13.51
CA ASP A 85 -5.32 14.71 12.68
C ASP A 85 -5.83 13.33 12.23
N ARG A 86 -5.22 12.24 12.70
CA ARG A 86 -5.42 10.88 12.18
C ARG A 86 -6.84 10.33 12.37
N ASP A 87 -7.46 10.69 13.50
CA ASP A 87 -8.81 10.22 13.84
C ASP A 87 -9.88 11.07 13.13
N GLU A 88 -9.64 12.38 12.97
CA GLU A 88 -10.55 13.30 12.25
C GLU A 88 -10.51 13.08 10.74
N LEU A 89 -9.32 12.85 10.19
CA LEU A 89 -9.11 12.67 8.76
C LEU A 89 -9.02 11.21 8.34
N ASP A 90 -9.28 10.25 9.23
CA ASP A 90 -9.34 8.82 8.94
C ASP A 90 -8.10 8.29 8.17
N TYR A 91 -6.93 8.42 8.79
CA TYR A 91 -5.69 7.81 8.28
C TYR A 91 -4.94 7.04 9.35
N VAL A 92 -4.18 6.04 8.91
CA VAL A 92 -3.36 5.20 9.79
C VAL A 92 -1.93 5.72 9.81
N VAL A 93 -1.43 6.03 11.00
CA VAL A 93 0.01 6.25 11.21
C VAL A 93 0.68 4.91 11.44
N ALA A 94 1.76 4.64 10.71
CA ALA A 94 2.52 3.41 10.88
C ALA A 94 4.02 3.66 10.79
N ASP A 95 4.79 2.83 11.48
CA ASP A 95 6.24 2.89 11.48
C ASP A 95 6.80 1.50 11.12
N PRO A 96 6.81 1.16 9.83
CA PRO A 96 7.20 -0.17 9.40
C PRO A 96 8.71 -0.40 9.58
N PHE A 97 9.54 0.66 9.58
CA PHE A 97 10.98 0.57 9.82
C PHE A 97 11.28 0.24 11.28
N ASP A 98 10.77 1.03 12.23
CA ASP A 98 11.04 0.77 13.64
C ASP A 98 10.34 -0.52 14.11
N THR A 99 9.17 -0.86 13.53
CA THR A 99 8.55 -2.19 13.72
C THR A 99 9.46 -3.32 13.29
N PHE A 100 10.16 -3.17 12.16
CA PHE A 100 11.14 -4.16 11.69
C PHE A 100 12.35 -4.25 12.62
N MET A 101 12.81 -3.13 13.17
CA MET A 101 13.91 -3.06 14.15
C MET A 101 13.52 -3.57 15.56
N GLY A 102 12.25 -3.90 15.78
CA GLY A 102 11.75 -4.47 17.04
C GLY A 102 11.02 -3.48 17.95
N PHE A 103 10.82 -2.23 17.54
CA PHE A 103 10.03 -1.24 18.26
C PHE A 103 8.57 -1.30 17.76
N GLY A 104 7.65 -1.77 18.60
CA GLY A 104 6.29 -2.11 18.15
C GLY A 104 5.22 -1.02 18.28
N ASP A 105 5.46 0.05 19.06
CA ASP A 105 4.42 1.05 19.36
C ASP A 105 4.68 2.37 18.64
N VAL A 106 3.87 2.64 17.61
CA VAL A 106 3.93 3.88 16.82
C VAL A 106 3.65 5.13 17.66
N LYS A 107 2.92 5.01 18.79
CA LYS A 107 2.75 6.15 19.72
C LYS A 107 4.05 6.55 20.38
N VAL A 108 4.97 5.60 20.56
CA VAL A 108 6.31 5.86 21.09
C VAL A 108 7.23 6.32 19.97
N THR A 109 7.30 5.60 18.84
CA THR A 109 8.26 5.91 17.77
C THR A 109 7.93 7.21 17.03
N SER A 110 6.67 7.65 17.03
CA SER A 110 6.27 8.98 16.53
C SER A 110 6.86 10.16 17.33
N SER A 111 7.35 9.92 18.56
CA SER A 111 8.09 10.91 19.34
C SER A 111 9.59 10.92 19.04
N PHE A 112 10.08 9.95 18.27
CA PHE A 112 11.49 9.90 17.88
C PHE A 112 11.74 11.03 16.87
N ALA A 113 12.49 12.03 17.27
CA ALA A 113 12.99 13.03 16.35
C ALA A 113 14.32 12.54 15.78
N SER A 114 14.44 12.56 14.44
CA SER A 114 15.74 12.39 13.79
C SER A 114 16.74 13.42 14.34
N ASP A 115 17.95 12.96 14.67
CA ASP A 115 19.07 13.82 15.04
C ASP A 115 19.50 14.71 13.87
N VAL A 116 19.40 14.21 12.65
CA VAL A 116 19.54 14.95 11.37
C VAL A 116 18.30 15.85 11.17
N PRO A 117 18.42 17.19 11.25
CA PRO A 117 17.27 18.12 11.19
C PRO A 117 16.45 18.03 9.91
N GLU A 118 17.09 17.75 8.78
CA GLU A 118 16.47 17.66 7.46
C GLU A 118 15.47 16.51 7.37
N ARG A 119 15.70 15.44 8.15
CA ARG A 119 14.85 14.24 8.19
C ARG A 119 13.69 14.34 9.17
N ARG A 120 13.68 15.35 10.04
CA ARG A 120 12.61 15.50 11.04
C ARG A 120 11.27 15.71 10.35
N GLY A 121 10.31 14.86 10.70
CA GLY A 121 8.96 14.90 10.17
C GLY A 121 8.85 14.44 8.71
N ILE A 122 9.88 13.84 8.11
CA ILE A 122 9.70 13.20 6.79
C ILE A 122 8.78 11.99 6.94
N ALA A 123 7.81 11.90 6.05
CA ALA A 123 6.86 10.80 5.97
C ALA A 123 6.63 10.38 4.52
N MET A 124 6.21 9.13 4.34
CA MET A 124 5.63 8.64 3.09
C MET A 124 4.13 8.54 3.26
N LEU A 125 3.41 9.31 2.46
CA LEU A 125 1.95 9.31 2.39
C LEU A 125 1.50 8.32 1.32
N ILE A 126 0.52 7.50 1.66
CA ILE A 126 -0.10 6.56 0.73
C ILE A 126 -1.61 6.69 0.81
N ILE A 127 -2.26 6.89 -0.34
CA ILE A 127 -3.72 6.92 -0.47
C ILE A 127 -4.13 5.73 -1.32
N HIS A 128 -4.87 4.80 -0.74
CA HIS A 128 -5.52 3.76 -1.52
C HIS A 128 -6.78 4.30 -2.20
N GLY A 129 -6.85 4.16 -3.52
CA GLY A 129 -7.93 4.68 -4.33
C GLY A 129 -9.27 4.01 -4.09
N ALA A 130 -10.33 4.67 -4.53
CA ALA A 130 -11.69 4.14 -4.48
C ALA A 130 -12.47 4.44 -5.77
N ASP A 131 -13.32 3.50 -6.17
CA ASP A 131 -14.25 3.62 -7.28
C ASP A 131 -13.60 4.13 -8.59
N LYS A 132 -14.35 4.92 -9.37
CA LYS A 132 -13.93 5.48 -10.66
C LYS A 132 -12.91 6.62 -10.54
N ASP A 133 -12.85 7.27 -9.39
CA ASP A 133 -12.01 8.45 -9.16
C ASP A 133 -10.66 8.07 -8.52
N ALA A 134 -10.46 6.78 -8.21
CA ALA A 134 -9.21 6.21 -7.75
C ALA A 134 -8.63 6.97 -6.54
N TRP A 135 -7.33 7.23 -6.49
CA TRP A 135 -6.68 8.00 -5.43
C TRP A 135 -7.20 9.45 -5.26
N GLN A 136 -7.97 9.96 -6.23
CA GLN A 136 -8.57 11.30 -6.18
C GLN A 136 -9.97 11.30 -5.55
N ALA A 137 -10.51 10.12 -5.22
CA ALA A 137 -11.83 10.00 -4.61
C ALA A 137 -11.94 10.90 -3.37
N GLU A 138 -13.11 11.52 -3.19
CA GLU A 138 -13.38 12.36 -2.01
C GLU A 138 -13.24 11.56 -0.71
N LYS A 139 -13.62 10.28 -0.75
CA LYS A 139 -13.43 9.31 0.32
C LYS A 139 -12.60 8.14 -0.22
N PRO A 140 -11.27 8.20 -0.09
CA PRO A 140 -10.41 7.10 -0.47
C PRO A 140 -10.70 5.86 0.38
N LYS A 141 -10.30 4.69 -0.12
CA LYS A 141 -10.51 3.40 0.56
C LYS A 141 -9.74 3.32 1.88
N ALA A 142 -8.52 3.84 1.89
CA ALA A 142 -7.68 3.93 3.08
C ALA A 142 -6.55 4.95 2.88
N LYS A 143 -6.02 5.48 3.97
CA LYS A 143 -4.90 6.42 3.97
C LYS A 143 -3.86 6.02 4.99
N PHE A 144 -2.58 6.18 4.63
CA PHE A 144 -1.45 5.83 5.48
C PHE A 144 -0.43 6.94 5.51
N LEU A 145 0.08 7.23 6.70
CA LEU A 145 1.20 8.12 6.95
C LEU A 145 2.31 7.26 7.57
N LEU A 146 3.31 6.91 6.76
CA LEU A 146 4.45 6.12 7.19
C LEU A 146 5.57 7.03 7.68
N ILE A 147 5.97 6.89 8.94
CA ILE A 147 7.00 7.72 9.58
C ILE A 147 8.36 7.01 9.66
N ASN A 148 9.40 7.76 10.00
CA ASN A 148 10.74 7.26 10.33
C ASN A 148 11.42 6.42 9.23
N LEU A 149 10.93 6.52 7.99
CA LEU A 149 11.54 5.83 6.86
C LEU A 149 12.84 6.54 6.44
N PRO A 150 13.97 5.82 6.30
CA PRO A 150 15.28 6.42 6.04
C PRO A 150 15.54 6.73 4.56
N PHE A 151 14.52 7.03 3.74
CA PHE A 151 14.69 7.12 2.28
C PHE A 151 15.41 8.40 1.82
N LYS A 152 16.28 8.23 0.82
CA LYS A 152 16.91 9.28 0.00
C LYS A 152 16.21 9.43 -1.34
N THR A 153 15.97 8.30 -1.99
CA THR A 153 15.33 8.20 -3.30
C THR A 153 14.22 7.16 -3.22
N LEU A 154 13.22 7.31 -4.07
CA LEU A 154 12.09 6.38 -4.16
C LEU A 154 11.99 5.86 -5.59
N THR A 155 11.79 4.56 -5.75
CA THR A 155 11.43 3.93 -7.02
C THR A 155 10.38 2.87 -6.79
N VAL A 156 9.40 2.73 -7.67
CA VAL A 156 8.40 1.68 -7.58
C VAL A 156 8.66 0.60 -8.62
N LYS A 157 8.75 -0.65 -8.17
CA LYS A 157 8.94 -1.82 -9.02
C LYS A 157 8.11 -2.98 -8.48
N LYS A 158 7.95 -4.02 -9.29
CA LYS A 158 7.38 -5.29 -8.83
C LYS A 158 8.24 -5.87 -7.69
N TYR A 159 7.59 -6.35 -6.64
CA TYR A 159 8.20 -7.07 -5.54
C TYR A 159 7.57 -8.46 -5.42
N SER A 160 8.40 -9.49 -5.36
CA SER A 160 7.95 -10.88 -5.36
C SER A 160 7.80 -11.40 -3.93
N LEU A 161 6.56 -11.70 -3.54
CA LEU A 161 6.26 -12.47 -2.34
C LEU A 161 6.15 -13.95 -2.71
N LYS A 162 6.29 -14.84 -1.72
CA LYS A 162 6.26 -16.31 -1.94
C LYS A 162 5.09 -16.80 -2.79
N LYS A 163 3.90 -16.17 -2.67
CA LYS A 163 2.66 -16.59 -3.34
C LYS A 163 2.13 -15.62 -4.39
N LYS A 164 2.60 -14.37 -4.42
CA LYS A 164 2.09 -13.32 -5.31
C LYS A 164 3.15 -12.26 -5.56
N ALA A 165 2.97 -11.46 -6.60
CA ALA A 165 3.73 -10.24 -6.76
C ALA A 165 2.86 -9.03 -6.39
N VAL A 166 3.49 -8.01 -5.81
CA VAL A 166 2.86 -6.73 -5.45
C VAL A 166 3.73 -5.58 -5.96
N LEU A 167 3.23 -4.35 -5.93
CA LEU A 167 4.10 -3.19 -6.07
C LEU A 167 4.88 -2.99 -4.77
N GLY A 168 6.20 -2.81 -4.92
CA GLY A 168 7.11 -2.44 -3.86
C GLY A 168 7.65 -1.04 -4.09
N ILE A 169 7.69 -0.24 -3.03
CA ILE A 169 8.31 1.08 -3.00
C ILE A 169 9.74 0.88 -2.49
N TYR A 170 10.67 0.83 -3.42
CA TYR A 170 12.09 0.67 -3.14
C TYR A 170 12.70 2.01 -2.75
N MET A 171 13.57 1.96 -1.75
CA MET A 171 14.20 3.12 -1.14
C MET A 171 15.71 2.88 -1.11
N GLU A 172 16.48 3.84 -1.63
CA GLU A 172 17.89 3.94 -1.26
C GLU A 172 17.96 4.74 0.03
N GLU A 173 18.67 4.26 1.04
CA GLU A 173 18.65 4.87 2.36
C GLU A 173 19.74 5.92 2.54
N GLN A 174 19.50 6.91 3.42
CA GLN A 174 20.53 7.83 3.85
C GLN A 174 21.21 7.36 5.15
N GLY A 175 22.48 6.95 5.12
CA GLY A 175 23.24 6.55 6.31
C GLY A 175 24.71 6.19 6.04
N ALA A 176 25.48 5.95 7.11
CA ALA A 176 26.89 5.53 7.04
C ALA A 176 26.98 4.03 6.71
N GLY A 177 27.10 3.73 5.42
CA GLY A 177 27.21 2.38 4.87
C GLY A 177 26.70 2.40 3.43
N GLU A 178 27.57 2.11 2.47
CA GLU A 178 27.23 2.12 1.05
C GLU A 178 26.15 1.06 0.74
N SER A 179 25.11 1.47 0.01
CA SER A 179 24.11 0.59 -0.62
C SER A 179 23.11 -0.13 0.29
N ASN A 180 22.67 0.47 1.40
CA ASN A 180 21.45 0.00 2.09
C ASN A 180 20.22 0.34 1.23
N SER A 181 19.65 -0.67 0.59
CA SER A 181 18.37 -0.57 -0.09
C SER A 181 17.30 -1.26 0.74
N SER A 182 16.08 -0.77 0.67
CA SER A 182 14.94 -1.40 1.32
C SER A 182 13.71 -1.32 0.44
N VAL A 183 12.69 -2.08 0.81
CA VAL A 183 11.40 -2.08 0.13
C VAL A 183 10.26 -2.00 1.14
N ILE A 184 9.31 -1.13 0.83
CA ILE A 184 8.00 -1.08 1.46
C ILE A 184 6.98 -1.75 0.56
N TYR A 185 6.14 -2.64 1.10
CA TYR A 185 5.06 -3.26 0.33
C TYR A 185 3.83 -3.55 1.20
N TRP A 186 2.67 -3.66 0.56
CA TRP A 186 1.42 -4.05 1.21
C TRP A 186 1.32 -5.58 1.37
N ASP A 187 1.12 -6.06 2.61
CA ASP A 187 0.96 -7.50 2.87
C ASP A 187 -0.50 -8.01 2.77
N GLY A 188 -1.44 -7.11 2.46
CA GLY A 188 -2.88 -7.37 2.52
C GLY A 188 -3.56 -6.75 3.75
N LYS A 189 -2.78 -6.28 4.73
CA LYS A 189 -3.29 -5.67 5.98
C LYS A 189 -2.51 -4.43 6.40
N LYS A 190 -1.20 -4.40 6.20
CA LYS A 190 -0.34 -3.26 6.52
C LYS A 190 0.88 -3.18 5.62
N TYR A 191 1.48 -2.00 5.59
CA TYR A 191 2.78 -1.81 4.96
C TYR A 191 3.89 -2.47 5.78
N ARG A 192 4.77 -3.18 5.08
CA ARG A 192 5.93 -3.89 5.64
C ARG A 192 7.20 -3.32 5.07
N TYR A 193 8.18 -3.13 5.94
CA TYR A 193 9.55 -2.81 5.58
C TYR A 193 10.37 -4.10 5.51
N VAL A 194 11.23 -4.20 4.49
CA VAL A 194 12.26 -5.22 4.40
C VAL A 194 13.55 -4.54 3.97
N GLN A 195 14.61 -4.73 4.76
CA GLN A 195 15.95 -4.40 4.33
C GLN A 195 16.40 -5.38 3.26
N LEU A 196 16.85 -4.87 2.13
CA LEU A 196 17.49 -5.66 1.09
C LEU A 196 18.98 -5.70 1.44
N GLY A 197 19.56 -6.91 1.47
CA GLY A 197 21.00 -7.02 1.68
C GLY A 197 21.77 -6.27 0.58
N SER A 198 23.02 -5.89 0.87
CA SER A 198 23.96 -5.55 -0.19
C SER A 198 24.01 -6.74 -1.15
N THR A 199 23.64 -6.52 -2.41
CA THR A 199 24.01 -7.48 -3.45
C THR A 199 25.53 -7.40 -3.53
N MET A 200 26.22 -8.30 -2.84
CA MET A 200 27.54 -8.71 -3.25
C MET A 200 27.35 -9.53 -4.54
N GLU A 201 27.23 -8.82 -5.65
CA GLU A 201 27.78 -9.33 -6.92
C GLU A 201 29.18 -8.77 -7.09
#